data_AF-A0AAE2RHS5-F1
#
_entry.id   AF-A0AAE2RHS5-F1
#
_cell.length_a   1.000
_cell.length_b   1.000
_cell.length_c   1.000
_cell.angle_alpha   90.00
_cell.angle_beta   90.00
_cell.angle_gamma   90.00
#
_symmetry.space_group_name_H-M   'P 1'
#
loop_
_entity.id
_entity.type
_entity.pdbx_description
1 polymer ?
#
loop_
_entity_poly.entity_id
_entity_poly.type
_entity_poly.pdbx_seq_one_letter_code
_entity_poly.pdbx_strand_id
1 'polypeptide(L)'
;MTAVAGSPKTHHAASFWLVVPVIILAVQILAEHFMGRIWICSCGYVKLFEAGVNTPGNSQHLADWYTPSHIIHGFLFYGLGWLVLRRGSFGQRLTLATLIEAGWELLENSPIIINRYRAATMAVGYEGDSILNSAMDTVFMALGFLFAARVPVWLTIIVAVFFELLTGYLIRDNLTLNVIMLVWLVDAIKAWQAAL
;
A
#
# COMPACT_ATOMS: atom_id res chain seq x y z
N MET A 1 56.31 9.74 6.68
CA MET A 1 55.13 9.01 7.19
C MET A 1 53.89 9.74 6.71
N THR A 2 53.31 9.31 5.59
CA THR A 2 52.09 9.88 5.02
C THR A 2 50.89 9.20 5.67
N ALA A 3 50.12 9.97 6.46
CA ALA A 3 48.88 9.50 7.04
C ALA A 3 47.85 9.30 5.93
N VAL A 4 47.37 8.06 5.79
CA VAL A 4 46.25 7.71 4.91
C VAL A 4 44.97 8.24 5.55
N ALA A 5 44.40 9.30 4.99
CA ALA A 5 43.08 9.79 5.36
C ALA A 5 42.02 8.74 4.98
N GLY A 6 41.43 8.09 5.98
CA GLY A 6 40.29 7.20 5.79
C GLY A 6 39.08 7.96 5.24
N SER A 7 38.50 7.46 4.16
CA SER A 7 37.32 8.02 3.50
C SER A 7 36.06 7.90 4.38
N PRO A 8 35.35 8.99 4.73
CA PRO A 8 34.08 8.94 5.46
C PRO A 8 32.83 8.78 4.57
N LYS A 9 32.98 8.47 3.27
CA LYS A 9 31.89 8.61 2.28
C LYS A 9 30.79 7.54 2.31
N THR A 10 30.98 6.42 3.01
CA THR A 10 30.06 5.26 2.95
C THR A 10 28.84 5.38 3.87
N HIS A 11 28.99 5.98 5.06
CA HIS A 11 27.90 6.08 6.03
C HIS A 11 26.82 7.10 5.64
N HIS A 12 27.22 8.23 5.04
CA HIS A 12 26.28 9.26 4.61
C HIS A 12 25.33 8.80 3.49
N ALA A 13 25.84 8.01 2.55
CA ALA A 13 25.03 7.48 1.45
C ALA A 13 24.01 6.45 1.93
N ALA A 14 24.37 5.58 2.88
CA ALA A 14 23.44 4.59 3.45
C ALA A 14 22.31 5.25 4.24
N SER A 15 22.62 6.27 5.05
CA SER A 15 21.62 7.03 5.82
C SER A 15 20.71 7.86 4.91
N PHE A 16 21.22 8.42 3.82
CA PHE A 16 20.42 9.18 2.85
C PHE A 16 19.26 8.35 2.28
N TRP A 17 19.54 7.12 1.81
CA TRP A 17 18.52 6.26 1.20
C TRP A 17 17.47 5.72 2.18
N LEU A 18 17.68 5.84 3.48
CA LEU A 18 16.65 5.54 4.49
C LEU A 18 15.75 6.75 4.77
N VAL A 19 16.22 7.97 4.50
CA VAL A 19 15.43 9.20 4.65
C VAL A 19 14.51 9.43 3.46
N VAL A 20 14.92 9.03 2.25
CA VAL A 20 14.13 9.24 1.02
C VAL A 20 12.70 8.65 1.09
N PRO A 21 12.47 7.40 1.54
CA PRO A 21 11.13 6.86 1.71
C PRO A 21 10.23 7.72 2.63
N VAL A 22 10.81 8.26 3.71
CA VAL A 22 10.08 9.14 4.64
C VAL A 22 9.70 10.46 3.96
N ILE A 23 10.58 11.00 3.11
CA ILE A 23 10.26 12.19 2.31
C ILE A 23 9.13 11.88 1.31
N ILE A 24 9.15 10.72 0.65
CA ILE A 24 8.09 10.32 -0.29
C ILE A 24 6.75 10.23 0.44
N LEU A 25 6.71 9.57 1.61
CA LEU A 25 5.50 9.49 2.43
C LEU A 25 4.99 10.88 2.84
N ALA A 26 5.89 11.79 3.23
CA ALA A 26 5.51 13.16 3.55
C ALA A 26 4.94 13.90 2.32
N VAL A 27 5.49 13.67 1.12
CA VAL A 27 4.97 14.23 -0.13
C VAL A 27 3.60 13.65 -0.48
N GLN A 28 3.38 12.34 -0.30
CA GLN A 28 2.07 11.69 -0.46
C GLN A 28 1.02 12.36 0.44
N ILE A 29 1.30 12.44 1.74
CA ILE A 29 0.42 13.09 2.75
C ILE A 29 0.06 14.52 2.34
N LEU A 30 1.06 15.32 1.93
CA LEU A 30 0.83 16.70 1.51
C LEU A 30 0.03 16.77 0.21
N ALA A 31 0.33 15.91 -0.76
CA ALA A 31 -0.39 15.87 -2.03
C ALA A 31 -1.86 15.52 -1.82
N GLU A 32 -2.17 14.53 -0.99
CA GLU A 32 -3.54 14.16 -0.65
C GLU A 32 -4.29 15.27 0.09
N HIS A 33 -3.58 15.98 0.98
CA HIS A 33 -4.14 17.17 1.61
C HIS A 33 -4.54 18.23 0.58
N PHE A 34 -3.69 18.49 -0.42
CA PHE A 34 -4.02 19.41 -1.52
C PHE A 34 -5.09 18.86 -2.48
N MET A 35 -5.27 17.54 -2.56
CA MET A 35 -6.37 16.88 -3.28
C MET A 35 -7.71 16.97 -2.51
N GLY A 36 -7.70 17.53 -1.29
CA GLY A 36 -8.91 17.70 -0.47
C GLY A 36 -9.32 16.47 0.32
N ARG A 37 -8.41 15.49 0.50
CA ARG A 37 -8.67 14.31 1.34
C ARG A 37 -8.85 14.71 2.81
N ILE A 38 -9.69 13.97 3.53
CA ILE A 38 -9.90 14.20 4.96
C ILE A 38 -8.73 13.61 5.77
N TRP A 39 -8.32 14.29 6.84
CA TRP A 39 -7.19 13.84 7.65
C TRP A 39 -7.43 12.50 8.36
N ILE A 40 -8.64 12.34 8.88
CA ILE A 40 -9.11 11.14 9.58
C ILE A 40 -10.56 10.89 9.18
N CYS A 41 -11.08 9.72 9.53
CA CYS A 41 -12.49 9.38 9.38
C CYS A 41 -13.45 10.53 9.72
N SER A 42 -14.43 10.73 8.84
CA SER A 42 -15.54 11.69 9.03
C SER A 42 -16.36 11.42 10.30
N CYS A 43 -16.23 10.23 10.88
CA CYS A 43 -16.79 9.84 12.17
C CYS A 43 -16.15 10.55 13.38
N GLY A 44 -15.02 11.25 13.21
CA GLY A 44 -14.40 12.08 14.25
C GLY A 44 -13.53 11.32 15.26
N TYR A 45 -13.23 10.05 15.00
CA TYR A 45 -12.34 9.23 15.83
C TYR A 45 -11.52 8.27 14.97
N VAL A 46 -10.54 7.62 15.59
CA VAL A 46 -9.60 6.72 14.93
C VAL A 46 -9.70 5.33 15.54
N LYS A 47 -9.89 4.30 14.69
CA LYS A 47 -9.81 2.89 15.07
C LYS A 47 -8.45 2.32 14.67
N LEU A 48 -8.00 1.31 15.41
CA LEU A 48 -6.86 0.49 15.01
C LEU A 48 -7.19 -0.39 13.80
N PHE A 49 -8.43 -0.88 13.72
CA PHE A 49 -8.91 -1.72 12.65
C PHE A 49 -10.40 -1.46 12.39
N GLU A 50 -10.78 -1.28 11.12
CA GLU A 50 -12.16 -1.26 10.68
C GLU A 50 -12.57 -2.62 10.10
N ALA A 51 -13.58 -3.24 10.70
CA ALA A 51 -14.06 -4.54 10.26
C ALA A 51 -15.19 -4.43 9.22
N GLY A 52 -15.83 -3.26 9.12
CA GLY A 52 -16.97 -3.05 8.22
C GLY A 52 -16.56 -2.62 6.82
N VAL A 53 -16.67 -3.53 5.85
CA VAL A 53 -16.30 -3.31 4.44
C VAL A 53 -17.23 -2.31 3.74
N ASN A 54 -18.55 -2.49 3.92
CA ASN A 54 -19.58 -1.63 3.33
C ASN A 54 -20.00 -0.52 4.31
N THR A 55 -19.03 0.12 4.96
CA THR A 55 -19.27 1.18 5.94
C THR A 55 -18.51 2.45 5.57
N PRO A 56 -19.00 3.64 5.97
CA PRO A 56 -18.24 4.88 5.78
C PRO A 56 -16.89 4.93 6.51
N GLY A 57 -16.61 3.99 7.42
CA GLY A 57 -15.32 3.87 8.10
C GLY A 57 -14.26 3.08 7.33
N ASN A 58 -14.66 2.35 6.28
CA ASN A 58 -13.72 1.60 5.45
C ASN A 58 -12.76 2.56 4.75
N SER A 59 -11.47 2.25 4.77
CA SER A 59 -10.41 3.12 4.27
C SER A 59 -10.27 4.47 4.99
N GLN A 60 -10.77 4.57 6.22
CA GLN A 60 -10.70 5.82 7.00
C GLN A 60 -9.89 5.72 8.31
N HIS A 61 -9.36 4.54 8.60
CA HIS A 61 -8.75 4.19 9.89
C HIS A 61 -7.34 3.62 9.69
N LEU A 62 -6.65 3.21 10.76
CA LEU A 62 -5.26 2.77 10.63
C LEU A 62 -5.12 1.55 9.75
N ALA A 63 -6.03 0.59 9.88
CA ALA A 63 -6.06 -0.62 9.09
C ALA A 63 -7.50 -1.05 8.83
N ASP A 64 -7.68 -1.86 7.79
CA ASP A 64 -8.94 -2.47 7.41
C ASP A 64 -8.66 -3.76 6.61
N TRP A 65 -9.69 -4.30 5.94
CA TRP A 65 -9.56 -5.55 5.20
C TRP A 65 -8.77 -5.44 3.89
N TYR A 66 -8.38 -4.23 3.46
CA TYR A 66 -7.48 -4.00 2.32
C TYR A 66 -6.02 -3.86 2.76
N THR A 67 -5.73 -3.64 4.05
CA THR A 67 -4.36 -3.68 4.60
C THR A 67 -3.54 -4.94 4.20
N PRO A 68 -4.09 -6.17 4.17
CA PRO A 68 -3.37 -7.33 3.65
C PRO A 68 -2.87 -7.17 2.20
N SER A 69 -3.61 -6.46 1.36
CA SER A 69 -3.21 -6.15 -0.03
C SER A 69 -1.97 -5.27 -0.08
N HIS A 70 -1.88 -4.24 0.77
CA HIS A 70 -0.69 -3.39 0.87
C HIS A 70 0.52 -4.16 1.39
N ILE A 71 0.32 -5.10 2.33
CA ILE A 71 1.40 -6.03 2.74
C ILE A 71 1.88 -6.87 1.54
N ILE A 72 0.95 -7.36 0.71
CA ILE A 72 1.29 -8.08 -0.53
C ILE A 72 2.01 -7.17 -1.53
N HIS A 73 1.61 -5.89 -1.69
CA HIS A 73 2.38 -4.92 -2.48
C HIS A 73 3.83 -4.84 -1.99
N GLY A 74 4.04 -4.82 -0.67
CA GLY A 74 5.37 -4.87 -0.07
C GLY A 74 6.19 -6.10 -0.53
N PHE A 75 5.56 -7.28 -0.60
CA PHE A 75 6.19 -8.50 -1.10
C PHE A 75 6.55 -8.39 -2.58
N LEU A 76 5.60 -7.93 -3.40
CA LEU A 76 5.77 -7.78 -4.84
C LEU A 76 6.86 -6.75 -5.17
N PHE A 77 6.86 -5.61 -4.48
CA PHE A 77 7.82 -4.54 -4.71
C PHE A 77 9.21 -4.87 -4.17
N TYR A 78 9.32 -5.69 -3.13
CA TYR A 78 10.62 -6.26 -2.74
C TYR A 78 11.19 -7.12 -3.87
N GLY A 79 10.38 -8.04 -4.42
CA GLY A 79 10.76 -8.87 -5.56
C GLY A 79 11.16 -8.02 -6.77
N LEU A 80 10.34 -7.04 -7.14
CA LEU A 80 10.60 -6.11 -8.23
C LEU A 80 11.89 -5.31 -8.00
N GLY A 81 12.07 -4.74 -6.81
CA GLY A 81 13.26 -3.98 -6.43
C GLY A 81 14.52 -4.85 -6.49
N TRP A 82 14.44 -6.11 -6.09
CA TRP A 82 15.55 -7.05 -6.25
C TRP A 82 15.88 -7.32 -7.73
N LEU A 83 14.86 -7.45 -8.59
CA LEU A 83 15.04 -7.72 -10.02
C LEU A 83 15.58 -6.51 -10.80
N VAL A 84 15.07 -5.31 -10.54
CA VAL A 84 15.43 -4.07 -11.26
C VAL A 84 16.69 -3.44 -10.68
N LEU A 85 16.82 -3.43 -9.35
CA LEU A 85 17.95 -2.86 -8.62
C LEU A 85 18.81 -3.96 -7.99
N ARG A 86 19.22 -4.95 -8.81
CA ARG A 86 20.07 -6.09 -8.37
C ARG A 86 21.33 -5.66 -7.61
N ARG A 87 21.96 -4.57 -8.03
CA ARG A 87 23.15 -3.98 -7.39
C ARG A 87 22.82 -2.82 -6.44
N GLY A 88 21.56 -2.45 -6.32
CA GLY A 88 21.11 -1.37 -5.46
C GLY A 88 21.15 -1.75 -3.99
N SER A 89 21.32 -0.75 -3.13
CA SER A 89 21.24 -0.91 -1.67
C SER A 89 19.81 -1.25 -1.23
N PHE A 90 19.69 -1.75 0.00
CA PHE A 90 18.38 -1.98 0.62
C PHE A 90 17.49 -0.72 0.59
N GLY A 91 18.05 0.44 0.96
CA GLY A 91 17.34 1.72 0.96
C GLY A 91 16.85 2.15 -0.43
N GLN A 92 17.63 1.89 -1.50
CA GLN A 92 17.21 2.17 -2.87
C GLN A 92 16.01 1.32 -3.30
N ARG A 93 16.00 0.03 -2.94
CA ARG A 93 14.87 -0.86 -3.21
C ARG A 93 13.62 -0.46 -2.44
N LEU A 94 13.79 -0.08 -1.16
CA LEU A 94 12.69 0.43 -0.34
C LEU A 94 12.17 1.76 -0.91
N THR A 95 13.04 2.65 -1.36
CA THR A 95 12.66 3.91 -2.02
C THR A 95 11.84 3.67 -3.27
N LEU A 96 12.24 2.70 -4.12
CA LEU A 96 11.45 2.33 -5.29
C LEU A 96 10.08 1.79 -4.89
N ALA A 97 10.02 0.90 -3.89
CA ALA A 97 8.76 0.35 -3.40
C ALA A 97 7.82 1.45 -2.86
N THR A 98 8.32 2.35 -2.01
CA THR A 98 7.57 3.48 -1.47
C THR A 98 7.13 4.46 -2.57
N LEU A 99 7.95 4.68 -3.60
CA LEU A 99 7.56 5.53 -4.72
C LEU A 99 6.40 4.94 -5.53
N ILE A 100 6.43 3.63 -5.78
CA ILE A 100 5.36 2.95 -6.51
C ILE A 100 4.08 2.97 -5.68
N GLU A 101 4.15 2.63 -4.39
CA GLU A 101 3.00 2.63 -3.50
C GLU A 101 2.40 4.03 -3.34
N ALA A 102 3.22 5.04 -3.03
CA ALA A 102 2.73 6.42 -2.94
C ALA A 102 2.11 6.90 -4.27
N GLY A 103 2.65 6.46 -5.41
CA GLY A 103 2.06 6.72 -6.71
C GLY A 103 0.70 6.05 -6.89
N TRP A 104 0.55 4.83 -6.39
CA TRP A 104 -0.72 4.10 -6.36
C TRP A 104 -1.73 4.79 -5.44
N GLU A 105 -1.37 5.12 -4.19
CA GLU A 105 -2.23 5.82 -3.23
C GLU A 105 -2.79 7.13 -3.79
N LEU A 106 -1.93 7.94 -4.43
CA LEU A 106 -2.36 9.18 -5.08
C LEU A 106 -3.29 8.93 -6.27
N LEU A 107 -3.07 7.85 -7.02
CA LEU A 107 -3.89 7.50 -8.16
C LEU A 107 -5.25 6.93 -7.70
N GLU A 108 -5.25 6.06 -6.71
CA GLU A 108 -6.43 5.48 -6.05
C GLU A 108 -7.32 6.57 -5.48
N ASN A 109 -6.73 7.54 -4.79
CA ASN A 109 -7.42 8.71 -4.23
C ASN A 109 -7.72 9.82 -5.25
N SER A 110 -7.50 9.58 -6.54
CA SER A 110 -7.87 10.51 -7.61
C SER A 110 -9.32 10.33 -8.06
N PRO A 111 -9.95 11.37 -8.65
CA PRO A 111 -11.29 11.23 -9.23
C PRO A 111 -11.39 10.13 -10.30
N ILE A 112 -10.29 9.80 -10.98
CA ILE A 112 -10.30 8.78 -12.04
C ILE A 112 -10.61 7.41 -11.45
N ILE A 113 -9.90 7.02 -10.39
CA ILE A 113 -10.03 5.70 -9.78
C ILE A 113 -11.23 5.64 -8.83
N ILE A 114 -11.49 6.68 -8.04
CA ILE A 114 -12.69 6.73 -7.18
C ILE A 114 -13.97 6.56 -8.01
N ASN A 115 -14.09 7.29 -9.13
CA ASN A 115 -15.27 7.14 -10.00
C ASN A 115 -15.32 5.77 -10.66
N ARG A 116 -14.16 5.16 -10.96
CA ARG A 116 -14.08 3.80 -11.48
C ARG A 116 -14.58 2.78 -10.47
N TYR A 117 -14.17 2.87 -9.20
CA TYR A 117 -14.67 2.01 -8.13
C TYR A 117 -16.17 2.20 -7.92
N ARG A 118 -16.68 3.44 -7.87
CA ARG A 118 -18.13 3.69 -7.78
C ARG A 118 -18.93 3.08 -8.92
N ALA A 119 -18.36 3.05 -10.13
CA ALA A 119 -18.99 2.43 -11.29
C ALA A 119 -18.86 0.89 -11.29
N ALA A 120 -17.73 0.36 -10.81
CA ALA A 120 -17.37 -1.05 -10.91
C ALA A 120 -17.83 -1.90 -9.73
N THR A 121 -17.53 -1.44 -8.52
CA THR A 121 -17.71 -2.17 -7.27
C THR A 121 -18.89 -1.58 -6.50
N MET A 122 -19.50 -2.38 -5.62
CA MET A 122 -20.57 -1.96 -4.71
C MET A 122 -20.08 -1.02 -3.59
N ALA A 123 -19.04 -0.24 -3.85
CA ALA A 123 -18.48 0.74 -2.93
C ALA A 123 -19.42 1.96 -2.84
N VAL A 124 -20.67 1.72 -2.43
CA VAL A 124 -21.71 2.73 -2.22
C VAL A 124 -21.23 3.62 -1.08
N GLY A 125 -20.77 4.81 -1.43
CA GLY A 125 -20.20 5.76 -0.46
C GLY A 125 -18.70 5.65 -0.25
N TYR A 126 -17.96 4.96 -1.12
CA TYR A 126 -16.49 5.11 -1.14
C TYR A 126 -16.14 6.50 -1.66
N GLU A 127 -15.57 7.30 -0.77
CA GLU A 127 -15.16 8.67 -1.03
C GLU A 127 -13.65 8.76 -1.32
N GLY A 128 -12.94 7.64 -1.34
CA GLY A 128 -11.49 7.60 -1.21
C GLY A 128 -11.07 7.48 0.25
N ASP A 129 -9.78 7.29 0.46
CA ASP A 129 -9.19 7.06 1.75
C ASP A 129 -9.01 8.39 2.50
N SER A 130 -9.01 8.28 3.83
CA SER A 130 -8.44 9.36 4.65
C SER A 130 -6.93 9.41 4.46
N ILE A 131 -6.32 10.59 4.64
CA ILE A 131 -4.86 10.76 4.62
C ILE A 131 -4.18 9.83 5.63
N LEU A 132 -4.81 9.61 6.79
CA LEU A 132 -4.30 8.66 7.79
C LEU A 132 -4.25 7.23 7.25
N ASN A 133 -5.29 6.78 6.55
CA ASN A 133 -5.39 5.42 6.03
C ASN A 133 -4.38 5.19 4.91
N SER A 134 -4.40 6.02 3.86
CA SER A 134 -3.42 5.95 2.75
C SER A 134 -1.97 6.05 3.24
N ALA A 135 -1.68 6.90 4.23
CA ALA A 135 -0.34 6.94 4.84
C ALA A 135 0.01 5.62 5.57
N MET A 136 -0.95 5.01 6.24
CA MET A 136 -0.78 3.72 6.90
C MET A 136 -0.66 2.57 5.89
N ASP A 137 -1.33 2.63 4.76
CA ASP A 137 -1.20 1.65 3.68
C ASP A 137 0.22 1.63 3.12
N THR A 138 0.82 2.82 2.90
CA THR A 138 2.25 2.92 2.59
C THR A 138 3.15 2.35 3.71
N VAL A 139 2.76 2.49 4.98
CA VAL A 139 3.48 1.87 6.11
C VAL A 139 3.34 0.35 6.09
N PHE A 140 2.16 -0.19 5.84
CA PHE A 140 1.93 -1.64 5.76
C PHE A 140 2.63 -2.27 4.56
N MET A 141 2.70 -1.57 3.43
CA MET A 141 3.56 -1.94 2.30
C MET A 141 5.03 -2.01 2.73
N ALA A 142 5.54 -1.01 3.46
CA ALA A 142 6.91 -1.05 3.96
C ALA A 142 7.14 -2.21 4.94
N LEU A 143 6.17 -2.55 5.79
CA LEU A 143 6.22 -3.72 6.67
C LEU A 143 6.24 -5.03 5.87
N GLY A 144 5.42 -5.16 4.83
CA GLY A 144 5.45 -6.29 3.92
C GLY A 144 6.80 -6.44 3.22
N PHE A 145 7.35 -5.34 2.70
CA PHE A 145 8.69 -5.30 2.11
C PHE A 145 9.76 -5.78 3.09
N LEU A 146 9.72 -5.29 4.34
CA LEU A 146 10.66 -5.67 5.39
C LEU A 146 10.55 -7.14 5.79
N PHE A 147 9.34 -7.69 5.75
CA PHE A 147 9.06 -9.10 6.00
C PHE A 147 9.64 -9.96 4.87
N ALA A 148 9.30 -9.67 3.61
CA ALA A 148 9.81 -10.38 2.43
C ALA A 148 11.35 -10.32 2.33
N ALA A 149 11.96 -9.24 2.80
CA ALA A 149 13.42 -9.12 2.85
C ALA A 149 14.12 -10.03 3.87
N ARG A 150 13.39 -10.59 4.83
CA ARG A 150 13.95 -11.36 5.96
C ARG A 150 13.58 -12.84 5.94
N VAL A 151 12.46 -13.20 5.33
CA VAL A 151 11.96 -14.58 5.33
C VAL A 151 12.29 -15.29 4.02
N PRO A 152 12.32 -16.64 3.99
CA PRO A 152 12.46 -17.38 2.75
C PRO A 152 11.25 -17.17 1.81
N VAL A 153 11.50 -17.18 0.51
CA VAL A 153 10.50 -16.89 -0.54
C VAL A 153 9.24 -17.76 -0.41
N TRP A 154 9.38 -19.04 -0.05
CA TRP A 154 8.22 -19.93 0.11
C TRP A 154 7.25 -19.44 1.18
N LEU A 155 7.77 -18.85 2.28
CA LEU A 155 6.92 -18.34 3.35
C LEU A 155 6.21 -17.07 2.92
N THR A 156 6.88 -16.18 2.18
CA THR A 156 6.26 -15.00 1.58
C THR A 156 5.10 -15.40 0.65
N ILE A 157 5.28 -16.42 -0.18
CA ILE A 157 4.24 -16.93 -1.07
C ILE A 157 3.06 -17.49 -0.27
N ILE A 158 3.32 -18.31 0.75
CA ILE A 158 2.26 -18.88 1.60
C ILE A 158 1.45 -17.77 2.28
N VAL A 159 2.11 -16.75 2.83
CA VAL A 159 1.43 -15.62 3.49
C VAL A 159 0.60 -14.81 2.49
N ALA A 160 1.14 -14.55 1.29
CA ALA A 160 0.40 -13.85 0.24
C ALA A 160 -0.87 -14.60 -0.17
N VAL A 161 -0.75 -15.91 -0.44
CA VAL A 161 -1.89 -16.76 -0.79
C VAL A 161 -2.89 -16.83 0.37
N PHE A 162 -2.41 -16.94 1.61
CA PHE A 162 -3.27 -16.94 2.79
C PHE A 162 -4.08 -15.64 2.88
N PHE A 163 -3.46 -14.47 2.71
CA PHE A 163 -4.16 -13.19 2.73
C PHE A 163 -5.19 -13.07 1.60
N GLU A 164 -4.83 -13.43 0.37
CA GLU A 164 -5.76 -13.41 -0.77
C GLU A 164 -6.99 -14.30 -0.57
N LEU A 165 -6.79 -15.50 0.00
CA LEU A 165 -7.88 -16.43 0.29
C LEU A 165 -8.71 -15.97 1.50
N LEU A 166 -8.05 -15.42 2.53
CA LEU A 166 -8.69 -14.93 3.74
C LEU A 166 -9.64 -13.76 3.43
N THR A 167 -9.16 -12.72 2.74
CA THR A 167 -9.98 -11.57 2.36
C THR A 167 -11.03 -11.99 1.34
N GLY A 168 -10.66 -12.79 0.33
CA GLY A 168 -11.58 -13.32 -0.67
C GLY A 168 -12.73 -14.13 -0.05
N TYR A 169 -12.52 -14.78 1.09
CA TYR A 169 -13.57 -15.47 1.84
C TYR A 169 -14.35 -14.54 2.77
N LEU A 170 -13.66 -13.74 3.60
CA LEU A 170 -14.29 -12.93 4.65
C LEU A 170 -15.06 -11.74 4.12
N ILE A 171 -14.49 -11.05 3.15
CA ILE A 171 -15.03 -9.79 2.59
C ILE A 171 -15.48 -9.93 1.15
N ARG A 172 -15.37 -11.15 0.59
CA ARG A 172 -15.72 -11.45 -0.81
C ARG A 172 -14.98 -10.60 -1.83
N ASP A 173 -13.85 -10.02 -1.43
CA ASP A 173 -12.94 -9.26 -2.26
C ASP A 173 -11.49 -9.50 -1.83
N ASN A 174 -10.54 -9.27 -2.72
CA ASN A 174 -9.10 -9.36 -2.45
C ASN A 174 -8.33 -8.57 -3.51
N LEU A 175 -7.00 -8.54 -3.43
CA LEU A 175 -6.18 -7.77 -4.39
C LEU A 175 -6.43 -8.24 -5.82
N THR A 176 -6.46 -9.55 -6.05
CA THR A 176 -6.67 -10.11 -7.39
C THR A 176 -8.02 -9.69 -7.99
N LEU A 177 -9.10 -9.83 -7.24
CA LEU A 177 -10.44 -9.47 -7.69
C LEU A 177 -10.56 -7.95 -7.91
N ASN A 178 -9.98 -7.16 -7.01
CA ASN A 178 -9.94 -5.71 -7.11
C ASN A 178 -9.24 -5.25 -8.41
N VAL A 179 -8.04 -5.77 -8.69
CA VAL A 179 -7.29 -5.46 -9.92
C VAL A 179 -8.07 -5.85 -11.17
N ILE A 180 -8.69 -7.03 -11.18
CA ILE A 180 -9.53 -7.46 -12.31
C ILE A 180 -10.67 -6.47 -12.52
N MET A 181 -11.44 -6.16 -11.47
CA MET A 181 -12.62 -5.28 -11.55
C MET A 181 -12.26 -3.84 -11.94
N LEU A 182 -11.07 -3.38 -11.57
CA LEU A 182 -10.54 -2.07 -11.97
C LEU A 182 -10.27 -2.01 -13.47
N VAL A 183 -9.59 -3.03 -14.02
CA VAL A 183 -9.23 -3.08 -15.45
C VAL A 183 -10.43 -3.45 -16.32
N TRP A 184 -11.22 -4.43 -15.90
CA TRP A 184 -12.33 -4.99 -16.66
C TRP A 184 -13.47 -5.41 -15.72
N LEU A 185 -14.65 -4.79 -15.87
CA LEU A 185 -15.80 -5.19 -15.06
C LEU A 185 -16.27 -6.59 -15.46
N VAL A 186 -16.33 -7.51 -14.50
CA VAL A 186 -16.87 -8.85 -14.67
C VAL A 186 -18.13 -8.98 -13.82
N ASP A 187 -19.28 -9.20 -14.47
CA ASP A 187 -20.57 -9.29 -13.77
C ASP A 187 -20.60 -10.40 -12.72
N ALA A 188 -19.94 -11.52 -12.98
CA ALA A 188 -19.84 -12.63 -12.02
C ALA A 188 -19.07 -12.24 -10.74
N ILE A 189 -17.98 -11.47 -10.87
CA ILE A 189 -17.21 -10.98 -9.71
C ILE A 189 -18.03 -9.93 -8.96
N LYS A 190 -18.69 -9.03 -9.68
CA LYS A 190 -19.60 -8.04 -9.08
C LYS A 190 -20.71 -8.71 -8.27
N ALA A 191 -21.34 -9.76 -8.80
CA ALA A 191 -22.37 -10.52 -8.10
C ALA A 191 -21.83 -11.28 -6.89
N TRP A 192 -20.59 -11.79 -6.96
CA TRP A 192 -19.90 -12.41 -5.84
C TRP A 192 -19.68 -11.41 -4.69
N GLN A 193 -19.05 -10.27 -4.98
CA GLN A 193 -18.80 -9.17 -4.05
C GLN A 193 -20.10 -8.61 -3.46
N ALA A 194 -21.17 -8.57 -4.25
CA ALA A 194 -22.48 -8.02 -3.88
C ALA A 194 -23.23 -8.80 -2.80
N ALA A 195 -22.87 -10.06 -2.59
CA ALA A 195 -23.55 -10.93 -1.64
C ALA A 195 -22.86 -11.00 -0.26
N LEU A 196 -22.06 -9.96 0.05
CA LEU A 196 -21.57 -9.61 1.37
C LEU A 196 -22.59 -8.75 2.13
#